data_AF-A0A067FQU9-F1
#
_entry.id   AF-A0A067FQU9-F1
#
_cell.length_a   1.000
_cell.length_b   1.000
_cell.length_c   1.000
_cell.angle_alpha   90.00
_cell.angle_beta   90.00
_cell.angle_gamma   90.00
#
_symmetry.space_group_name_H-M   'P 1'
#
loop_
_entity.id
_entity.type
_entity.pdbx_description
1 polymer ?
#
loop_
_entity_poly.entity_id
_entity_poly.type
_entity_poly.pdbx_seq_one_letter_code
_entity_poly.pdbx_strand_id
1 'polypeptide(L)'
;SGHGRSENVLRSEISKITENGGLVDFEGVEKFIQLMVPDRNERKIDLVCRSMLAGVVAAADKFDCLSKFVQVKGLHVFDEWLQEVHKGKIGDGSNPKDGDKAIEEFPLVSLRALDKLPVNLHALQMG
;
A
#
# COMPACT_ATOMS: atom_id res chain seq x y z
N SER A 1 13.33 21.68 2.49
CA SER A 1 13.09 20.47 1.71
C SER A 1 12.86 19.32 2.69
N GLY A 2 11.60 19.07 3.07
CA GLY A 2 11.27 17.98 4.00
C GLY A 2 11.13 16.70 3.18
N HIS A 3 12.06 15.77 3.33
CA HIS A 3 12.03 14.55 2.54
C HIS A 3 10.96 13.62 3.11
N GLY A 4 9.83 13.48 2.42
CA GLY A 4 9.13 12.20 2.44
C GLY A 4 10.10 11.12 1.96
N ARG A 5 9.92 9.87 2.39
CA ARG A 5 10.76 8.75 1.96
C ARG A 5 10.82 8.75 0.43
N SER A 6 12.01 8.92 -0.15
CA SER A 6 12.17 8.93 -1.61
C SER A 6 11.72 7.59 -2.19
N GLU A 7 11.05 7.61 -3.34
CA GLU A 7 10.61 6.41 -4.08
C GLU A 7 11.70 5.33 -4.16
N ASN A 8 12.95 5.74 -4.39
CA ASN A 8 14.10 4.83 -4.49
C ASN A 8 14.39 4.10 -3.17
N VAL A 9 14.25 4.80 -2.04
CA VAL A 9 14.43 4.20 -0.71
C VAL A 9 13.31 3.20 -0.45
N LEU A 10 12.06 3.57 -0.77
CA LEU A 10 10.92 2.67 -0.63
C LEU A 10 11.08 1.41 -1.49
N ARG A 11 11.49 1.58 -2.76
CA ARG A 11 11.77 0.47 -3.68
C ARG A 11 12.82 -0.49 -3.13
N SER A 12 13.90 0.06 -2.55
CA SER A 12 14.95 -0.75 -1.91
C SER A 12 14.42 -1.55 -0.72
N GLU A 13 13.65 -0.92 0.18
CA GLU A 13 13.05 -1.62 1.33
C GLU A 13 12.07 -2.73 0.91
N ILE A 14 11.25 -2.48 -0.12
CA ILE A 14 10.34 -3.49 -0.68
C ILE A 14 11.12 -4.70 -1.22
N SER A 15 12.23 -4.46 -1.93
CA SER A 15 13.03 -5.55 -2.51
C SER A 15 13.64 -6.50 -1.47
N LYS A 16 13.81 -6.05 -0.22
CA LYS A 16 14.34 -6.87 0.87
C LYS A 16 13.32 -7.85 1.46
N ILE A 17 12.03 -7.64 1.20
CA ILE A 17 10.92 -8.37 1.81
C ILE A 17 10.00 -9.02 0.78
N THR A 18 10.38 -8.99 -0.50
CA THR A 18 9.59 -9.53 -1.61
C THR A 18 10.43 -10.41 -2.54
N GLU A 19 9.80 -11.39 -3.16
CA GLU A 19 10.35 -12.13 -4.30
C GLU A 19 9.37 -12.04 -5.46
N ASN A 20 9.88 -11.83 -6.68
CA ASN A 20 9.05 -11.57 -7.87
C ASN A 20 8.01 -10.43 -7.67
N GLY A 21 8.30 -9.50 -6.76
CA GLY A 21 7.43 -8.38 -6.41
C GLY A 21 6.36 -8.68 -5.37
N GLY A 22 6.19 -9.93 -4.93
CA GLY A 22 5.17 -10.33 -3.94
C GLY A 22 5.75 -10.67 -2.56
N LEU A 23 4.91 -10.58 -1.52
CA LEU A 23 5.26 -10.99 -0.14
C LEU A 23 5.42 -12.51 -0.04
N VAL A 24 6.50 -12.96 0.62
CA VAL A 24 6.86 -14.38 0.67
C VAL A 24 6.87 -15.02 2.06
N ASP A 25 6.90 -14.24 3.14
CA ASP A 25 6.87 -14.74 4.51
C ASP A 25 6.21 -13.74 5.48
N PHE A 26 5.98 -14.18 6.72
CA PHE A 26 5.29 -13.37 7.73
C PHE A 26 6.11 -12.18 8.23
N GLU A 27 7.43 -12.33 8.33
CA GLU A 27 8.31 -11.23 8.75
C GLU A 27 8.27 -10.10 7.72
N GLY A 28 8.28 -10.45 6.44
CA GLY A 28 8.11 -9.54 5.32
C GLY A 28 6.77 -8.82 5.37
N VAL A 29 5.68 -9.51 5.70
CA VAL A 29 4.35 -8.88 5.88
C VAL A 29 4.37 -7.85 7.02
N GLU A 30 4.99 -8.16 8.16
CA GLU A 30 5.05 -7.21 9.28
C GLU A 30 5.89 -5.98 8.95
N LYS A 31 7.05 -6.17 8.32
CA LYS A 31 7.88 -5.06 7.81
C LYS A 31 7.15 -4.25 6.76
N PHE A 32 6.39 -4.92 5.89
CA PHE A 32 5.62 -4.26 4.83
C PHE A 32 4.55 -3.32 5.41
N ILE A 33 3.84 -3.72 6.46
CA ILE A 33 2.89 -2.82 7.15
C ILE A 33 3.59 -1.58 7.72
N GLN A 34 4.79 -1.72 8.27
CA GLN A 34 5.56 -0.57 8.76
C GLN A 34 5.93 0.40 7.62
N LEU A 35 6.08 -0.09 6.38
CA LEU A 35 6.27 0.78 5.21
C LEU A 35 4.99 1.51 4.78
N MET A 36 3.82 0.93 5.07
CA MET A 36 2.52 1.52 4.71
C MET A 36 2.01 2.52 5.76
N VAL A 37 2.42 2.39 7.02
CA VAL A 37 1.97 3.25 8.11
C VAL A 37 3.15 4.12 8.55
N PRO A 38 3.32 5.33 7.95
CA PRO A 38 4.40 6.22 8.34
C PRO A 38 4.24 6.67 9.80
N ASP A 39 5.36 6.92 10.47
CA ASP A 39 5.35 7.46 11.83
C ASP A 39 4.60 8.80 11.88
N ARG A 40 4.05 9.16 13.06
CA ARG A 40 3.26 10.40 13.24
C ARG A 40 3.97 11.69 12.79
N ASN A 41 5.30 11.66 12.73
CA ASN A 41 6.13 12.80 12.34
C ASN A 41 6.62 12.73 10.89
N GLU A 42 6.35 11.63 10.17
CA GLU A 42 6.69 11.48 8.76
C GLU A 42 5.62 12.07 7.85
N ARG A 43 6.03 12.50 6.66
CA ARG A 43 5.09 12.97 5.64
C ARG A 43 4.20 11.82 5.18
N LYS A 44 2.95 12.13 4.83
CA LYS A 44 2.06 11.18 4.18
C LYS A 44 2.70 10.61 2.91
N ILE A 45 2.48 9.32 2.69
CA ILE A 45 2.89 8.61 1.48
C ILE A 45 2.09 9.16 0.30
N ASP A 46 2.78 9.56 -0.78
CA ASP A 46 2.16 10.04 -2.02
C ASP A 46 1.53 8.90 -2.85
N LEU A 47 0.75 9.24 -3.88
CA LEU A 47 0.04 8.26 -4.69
C LEU A 47 0.96 7.30 -5.45
N VAL A 48 2.15 7.75 -5.85
CA VAL A 48 3.11 6.91 -6.58
C VAL A 48 3.62 5.81 -5.65
N CYS A 49 4.05 6.18 -4.45
CA CYS A 49 4.51 5.26 -3.43
C CYS A 49 3.39 4.32 -2.95
N ARG A 50 2.15 4.83 -2.79
CA ARG A 50 0.98 3.99 -2.47
C ARG A 50 0.69 2.97 -3.59
N SER A 51 0.84 3.36 -4.85
CA SER A 51 0.67 2.45 -5.99
C SER A 51 1.72 1.34 -5.99
N MET A 52 2.97 1.67 -5.67
CA MET A 52 4.03 0.68 -5.53
C MET A 52 3.74 -0.34 -4.43
N LEU A 53 3.32 0.13 -3.25
CA LEU A 53 2.93 -0.73 -2.14
C LEU A 53 1.71 -1.60 -2.51
N ALA A 54 0.70 -1.03 -3.15
CA ALA A 54 -0.43 -1.80 -3.64
C ALA A 54 -0.03 -2.89 -4.64
N GLY A 55 0.93 -2.59 -5.52
CA GLY A 55 1.50 -3.55 -6.47
C GLY A 55 2.12 -4.78 -5.80
N VAL A 56 2.74 -4.62 -4.63
CA VAL A 56 3.32 -5.73 -3.87
C VAL A 56 2.26 -6.72 -3.41
N VAL A 57 1.12 -6.22 -2.92
CA VAL A 57 -0.01 -7.07 -2.50
C VAL A 57 -0.68 -7.72 -3.70
N ALA A 58 -0.84 -6.98 -4.80
CA ALA A 58 -1.40 -7.51 -6.05
C ALA A 58 -0.54 -8.63 -6.67
N ALA A 59 0.78 -8.59 -6.46
CA ALA A 59 1.74 -9.59 -6.94
C ALA A 59 1.96 -10.76 -5.96
N ALA A 60 1.40 -10.71 -4.75
CA ALA A 60 1.56 -11.77 -3.77
C ALA A 60 0.59 -12.92 -4.04
N ASP A 61 1.13 -14.14 -4.15
CA ASP A 61 0.33 -15.36 -4.40
C ASP A 61 0.27 -16.31 -3.18
N LYS A 62 1.05 -16.03 -2.12
CA LYS A 62 1.05 -16.86 -0.91
C LYS A 62 -0.15 -16.52 -0.03
N PHE A 63 -1.12 -17.43 0.03
CA PHE A 63 -2.34 -17.30 0.82
C PHE A 63 -2.07 -16.96 2.29
N ASP A 64 -1.07 -17.59 2.91
CA ASP A 64 -0.73 -17.32 4.31
C ASP A 64 -0.24 -15.88 4.52
N CYS A 65 0.52 -15.32 3.57
CA CYS A 65 0.99 -13.94 3.62
C CYS A 65 -0.17 -12.95 3.47
N LEU A 66 -1.07 -13.22 2.53
CA LEU A 66 -2.29 -12.41 2.31
C LEU A 66 -3.22 -12.48 3.53
N SER A 67 -3.37 -13.65 4.14
CA SER A 67 -4.14 -13.86 5.37
C SER A 67 -3.53 -13.08 6.54
N LYS A 68 -2.22 -13.18 6.73
CA LYS A 68 -1.50 -12.41 7.75
C LYS A 68 -1.67 -10.90 7.51
N PHE A 69 -1.53 -10.43 6.27
CA PHE A 69 -1.71 -9.02 5.90
C PHE A 69 -3.07 -8.48 6.34
N VAL A 70 -4.14 -9.25 6.12
CA VAL A 70 -5.49 -8.91 6.60
C VAL A 70 -5.54 -8.88 8.14
N GLN A 71 -4.96 -9.88 8.82
CA GLN A 71 -4.94 -9.94 10.30
C GLN A 71 -4.19 -8.76 10.94
N VAL A 72 -3.13 -8.28 10.31
CA VAL A 72 -2.35 -7.12 10.77
C VAL A 72 -2.88 -5.79 10.23
N LYS A 73 -4.17 -5.73 9.92
CA LYS A 73 -4.91 -4.52 9.52
C LYS A 73 -4.43 -3.86 8.22
N GLY A 74 -3.77 -4.61 7.33
CA GLY A 74 -3.36 -4.09 6.03
C GLY A 74 -4.54 -3.61 5.16
N LEU A 75 -5.69 -4.27 5.29
CA LEU A 75 -6.93 -3.85 4.61
C LEU A 75 -7.42 -2.47 5.08
N HIS A 76 -7.27 -2.16 6.38
CA HIS A 76 -7.67 -0.86 6.92
C HIS A 76 -6.86 0.28 6.30
N VAL A 77 -5.56 0.07 6.08
CA VAL A 77 -4.70 1.07 5.43
C VAL A 77 -5.15 1.31 3.98
N PHE A 78 -5.54 0.26 3.25
CA PHE A 78 -6.10 0.40 1.91
C PHE A 78 -7.41 1.20 1.90
N ASP A 79 -8.33 0.88 2.81
CA ASP A 79 -9.59 1.62 2.91
C ASP A 79 -9.33 3.10 3.20
N GLU A 80 -8.49 3.43 4.18
CA GLU A 80 -8.11 4.80 4.47
C GLU A 80 -7.57 5.54 3.24
N TRP A 81 -6.65 4.91 2.50
CA TRP A 81 -6.08 5.52 1.30
C TRP A 81 -7.10 5.72 0.18
N LEU A 82 -7.97 4.74 -0.07
CA LEU A 82 -9.04 4.86 -1.07
C LEU A 82 -10.04 5.95 -0.68
N GLN A 83 -10.41 6.03 0.60
CA GLN A 83 -11.28 7.08 1.12
C GLN A 83 -10.65 8.47 0.99
N GLU A 84 -9.35 8.61 1.21
CA GLU A 84 -8.63 9.87 1.01
C GLU A 84 -8.65 10.31 -0.47
N VAL A 85 -8.45 9.38 -1.41
CA VAL A 85 -8.53 9.65 -2.86
C VAL A 85 -9.94 10.06 -3.25
N HIS A 86 -10.95 9.27 -2.87
CA HIS A 86 -12.35 9.54 -3.23
C HIS A 86 -12.85 10.88 -2.68
N LYS A 87 -12.37 11.31 -1.52
CA LYS A 87 -12.73 12.60 -0.90
C LYS A 87 -11.96 13.79 -1.48
N GLY A 88 -11.08 13.57 -2.47
CA GLY A 88 -10.23 14.62 -3.05
C GLY A 88 -9.21 15.19 -2.07
N LYS A 89 -8.87 14.46 -0.99
CA LYS A 89 -7.95 14.93 0.07
C LYS A 89 -6.47 14.74 -0.28
N ILE A 90 -6.16 14.29 -1.49
CA ILE A 90 -4.80 14.03 -1.94
C ILE A 90 -4.48 15.02 -3.05
N GLY A 91 -3.75 16.09 -2.71
CA GLY A 91 -3.39 17.12 -3.67
C GLY A 91 -2.71 18.30 -3.03
N ASP A 92 -1.40 18.22 -2.77
CA ASP A 92 -0.60 19.43 -2.58
C ASP A 92 0.88 19.36 -3.07
N GLY A 93 1.32 18.26 -3.71
CA GLY A 93 2.77 18.08 -3.91
C GLY A 93 3.27 17.51 -5.25
N SER A 94 2.42 16.97 -6.13
CA SER A 94 2.87 16.37 -7.38
C SER A 94 2.71 17.31 -8.58
N ASN A 95 3.65 17.20 -9.52
CA ASN A 95 3.61 17.89 -10.80
C ASN A 95 2.31 17.49 -11.53
N PRO A 96 1.52 18.43 -12.09
CA PRO A 96 0.18 18.14 -12.60
C PRO A 96 0.14 17.00 -13.65
N LYS A 97 1.21 16.80 -14.41
CA LYS A 97 1.29 15.76 -15.45
C LYS A 97 1.38 14.32 -14.92
N ASP A 98 2.02 14.12 -13.77
CA ASP A 98 2.17 12.77 -13.16
C ASP A 98 1.08 12.51 -12.11
N GLY A 99 0.48 13.58 -11.56
CA GLY A 99 -0.64 13.50 -10.64
C GLY A 99 -1.85 12.79 -11.25
N ASP A 100 -2.25 13.18 -12.46
CA ASP A 100 -3.41 12.61 -13.16
C ASP A 100 -3.26 11.10 -13.40
N LYS A 101 -2.06 10.66 -13.82
CA LYS A 101 -1.79 9.23 -14.03
C LYS A 101 -1.84 8.44 -12.73
N ALA A 102 -1.23 8.96 -11.66
CA ALA A 102 -1.21 8.27 -10.37
C ALA A 102 -2.61 8.17 -9.73
N ILE A 103 -3.49 9.14 -10.01
CA ILE A 103 -4.90 9.14 -9.57
C ILE A 103 -5.69 8.01 -10.23
N GLU A 104 -5.41 7.65 -11.47
CA GLU A 104 -6.05 6.51 -12.16
C GLU A 104 -5.37 5.17 -11.83
N GLU A 105 -4.04 5.17 -11.73
CA GLU A 105 -3.24 3.95 -11.50
C GLU A 105 -3.45 3.39 -10.10
N PHE A 106 -3.45 4.25 -9.07
CA PHE A 106 -3.58 3.81 -7.68
C PHE A 106 -4.87 3.03 -7.41
N PRO A 107 -6.08 3.51 -7.79
CA PRO A 107 -7.31 2.74 -7.63
C PRO A 107 -7.26 1.40 -8.36
N LEU A 108 -6.76 1.37 -9.60
CA LEU A 108 -6.71 0.14 -10.39
C LEU A 108 -5.83 -0.93 -9.73
N VAL A 109 -4.62 -0.57 -9.29
CA VAL A 109 -3.73 -1.52 -8.62
C VAL A 109 -4.26 -1.91 -7.23
N SER A 110 -4.91 -0.99 -6.53
CA SER A 110 -5.57 -1.30 -5.24
C SER A 110 -6.69 -2.31 -5.41
N LEU A 111 -7.53 -2.19 -6.44
CA LEU A 111 -8.57 -3.17 -6.74
C LEU A 111 -8.00 -4.56 -7.02
N ARG A 112 -6.88 -4.65 -7.76
CA ARG A 112 -6.18 -5.93 -7.99
C ARG A 112 -5.62 -6.52 -6.71
N ALA A 113 -5.08 -5.69 -5.82
CA ALA A 113 -4.62 -6.12 -4.51
C ALA A 113 -5.78 -6.65 -3.65
N LEU A 114 -6.91 -5.93 -3.63
CA LEU A 114 -8.10 -6.31 -2.87
C LEU A 114 -8.71 -7.63 -3.38
N ASP A 115 -8.73 -7.86 -4.69
CA ASP A 115 -9.22 -9.11 -5.31
C ASP A 115 -8.42 -10.35 -4.87
N LYS A 116 -7.15 -10.18 -4.49
CA LYS A 116 -6.30 -11.26 -3.97
C LYS A 116 -6.58 -11.59 -2.51
N LEU A 117 -7.09 -10.64 -1.73
CA LEU A 117 -7.20 -10.82 -0.28
C LEU A 117 -8.26 -11.88 0.05
N PRO A 118 -7.97 -12.79 1.00
CA PRO A 118 -8.99 -13.71 1.45
C PRO A 118 -10.17 -12.92 2.03
N VAL A 119 -11.37 -13.19 1.52
CA VAL A 119 -12.61 -12.60 2.03
C VAL A 119 -12.85 -13.14 3.43
N ASN A 120 -12.30 -12.45 4.42
CA ASN A 120 -12.54 -12.75 5.82
C ASN A 120 -13.64 -11.82 6.32
N LEU A 121 -14.86 -12.35 6.46
CA LEU A 121 -16.01 -11.65 7.03
C LEU A 121 -15.69 -10.98 8.38
N HIS A 122 -14.80 -11.55 9.18
CA HIS A 122 -14.39 -10.98 10.46
C HIS A 122 -13.50 -9.72 10.29
N ALA A 123 -12.75 -9.62 9.19
CA ALA A 123 -11.94 -8.44 8.88
C ALA A 123 -12.80 -7.25 8.41
N LEU A 124 -13.97 -7.52 7.82
CA LEU A 124 -14.94 -6.51 7.40
C LEU A 124 -15.83 -6.02 8.55
N GLN A 125 -15.99 -6.81 9.61
CA GLN A 125 -16.87 -6.49 10.75
C GLN A 125 -16.24 -5.57 11.81
N MET A 126 -14.93 -5.30 11.73
CA MET A 126 -14.16 -4.52 12.71
C MET A 126 -13.66 -3.17 12.17
N GLY A 127 -14.20 -2.73 11.02
CA GLY A 127 -13.92 -1.42 10.39
C GLY A 127 -14.85 -0.32 10.87
#